data_AF-A0A1I0RXX9-F1
#
_entry.id   AF-A0A1I0RXX9-F1
#
_cell.length_a   1.000
_cell.length_b   1.000
_cell.length_c   1.000
_cell.angle_alpha   90.00
_cell.angle_beta   90.00
_cell.angle_gamma   90.00
#
_symmetry.space_group_name_H-M   'P 1'
#
loop_
_entity.id
_entity.type
_entity.pdbx_description
1 polymer ?
#
loop_
_entity_poly.entity_id
_entity_poly.type
_entity_poly.pdbx_seq_one_letter_code
_entity_poly.pdbx_strand_id
1 'polypeptide(L)'
;MLEIDRDVTVEGYKEFFFVSKNGRPLQPSAMNDILLNIVNAYNKQEMERASKVRKNPHLMPSILAHTLRHTRCTRMAERGMDVKVLQHIMGHSNIAVTMDVYNHIIDMQRVEKEIKKMDDLMAV
;
A
#
# COMPACT_ATOMS: atom_id res chain seq x y z
N MET A 1 0.09 -32.39 6.45
CA MET A 1 0.79 -31.15 6.87
C MET A 1 2.19 -31.29 6.31
N LEU A 2 2.60 -30.47 5.33
CA LEU A 2 3.86 -30.69 4.61
C LEU A 2 5.05 -30.43 5.56
N GLU A 3 5.82 -31.47 5.85
CA GLU A 3 7.10 -31.47 6.60
C GLU A 3 8.21 -30.81 5.76
N ILE A 4 8.00 -29.54 5.40
CA ILE A 4 9.04 -28.76 4.75
C ILE A 4 10.00 -28.34 5.87
N ASP A 5 11.25 -28.80 5.81
CA ASP A 5 12.31 -28.33 6.71
C ASP A 5 12.43 -26.81 6.60
N ARG A 6 12.20 -26.13 7.74
CA ARG A 6 12.18 -24.66 7.85
C ARG A 6 13.40 -24.13 8.60
N ASP A 7 14.41 -24.94 8.90
CA ASP A 7 15.61 -24.51 9.62
C ASP A 7 16.58 -23.73 8.72
N VAL A 8 16.05 -22.75 7.97
CA VAL A 8 16.87 -21.82 7.20
C VAL A 8 17.32 -20.71 8.13
N THR A 9 18.64 -20.63 8.35
CA THR A 9 19.28 -19.55 9.10
C THR A 9 19.85 -18.53 8.11
N VAL A 10 19.47 -17.26 8.26
CA VAL A 10 20.04 -16.15 7.46
C VAL A 10 20.59 -15.12 8.44
N GLU A 11 21.89 -14.86 8.40
CA GLU A 11 22.57 -13.89 9.29
C GLU A 11 22.27 -14.09 10.79
N GLY A 12 22.11 -15.34 11.21
CA GLY A 12 21.79 -15.70 12.60
C GLY A 12 20.29 -15.64 12.95
N TYR A 13 19.43 -15.17 12.05
CA TYR A 13 17.97 -15.18 12.23
C TYR A 13 17.37 -16.49 11.74
N LYS A 14 16.36 -16.99 12.47
CA LYS A 14 15.60 -18.21 12.20
C LYS A 14 14.10 -17.94 12.30
N GLU A 15 13.27 -18.95 11.99
CA GLU A 15 11.81 -18.92 12.19
C GLU A 15 11.09 -17.81 11.41
N PHE A 16 11.46 -17.64 10.14
CA PHE A 16 10.83 -16.67 9.26
C PHE A 16 9.32 -16.96 9.07
N PHE A 17 8.49 -15.93 9.26
CA PHE A 17 7.04 -16.02 9.06
C PHE A 17 6.65 -16.16 7.58
N PHE A 18 7.31 -15.39 6.70
CA PHE A 18 7.04 -15.41 5.27
C PHE A 18 8.05 -16.30 4.56
N VAL A 19 7.64 -17.54 4.26
CA VAL A 19 8.46 -18.53 3.57
C VAL A 19 7.81 -18.98 2.26
N SER A 20 8.65 -19.27 1.29
CA SER A 20 8.26 -19.94 0.04
C SER A 20 7.85 -21.40 0.30
N LYS A 21 7.30 -22.05 -0.73
CA LYS A 21 6.95 -23.48 -0.70
C LYS A 21 8.13 -24.40 -0.34
N ASN A 22 9.35 -23.92 -0.50
CA ASN A 22 10.58 -24.68 -0.25
C ASN A 22 11.19 -24.36 1.12
N GLY A 23 10.46 -23.69 2.02
CA GLY A 23 10.92 -23.36 3.38
C GLY A 23 11.84 -22.15 3.48
N ARG A 24 12.30 -21.61 2.35
CA ARG A 24 13.19 -20.43 2.32
C ARG A 24 12.44 -19.12 2.51
N PRO A 25 13.05 -18.10 3.15
CA PRO A 25 12.45 -16.77 3.31
C PRO A 25 12.03 -16.17 1.98
N LEU A 26 10.84 -15.58 1.96
CA LEU A 26 10.29 -14.94 0.76
C LEU A 26 11.12 -13.71 0.38
N GLN A 27 11.62 -13.68 -0.84
CA GLN A 27 12.40 -12.56 -1.37
C GLN A 27 11.48 -11.41 -1.82
N PRO A 28 11.92 -10.14 -1.74
CA PRO A 28 11.13 -9.00 -2.21
C PRO A 28 10.70 -9.10 -3.68
N SER A 29 11.56 -9.64 -4.56
CA SER A 29 11.23 -9.89 -5.96
C SER A 29 10.07 -10.86 -6.10
N ALA A 30 10.10 -11.98 -5.36
CA ALA A 30 9.02 -12.96 -5.36
C ALA A 30 7.68 -12.36 -4.92
N MET A 31 7.69 -11.44 -3.95
CA MET A 31 6.47 -10.73 -3.54
C MET A 31 5.93 -9.83 -4.67
N ASN A 32 6.81 -9.11 -5.37
CA ASN A 32 6.42 -8.30 -6.52
C ASN A 32 5.88 -9.15 -7.68
N ASP A 33 6.50 -10.30 -7.94
CA ASP A 33 6.04 -11.24 -8.97
C ASP A 33 4.67 -11.81 -8.64
N ILE A 34 4.41 -12.13 -7.37
CA ILE A 34 3.08 -12.56 -6.91
C ILE A 34 2.04 -11.48 -7.19
N LEU A 35 2.31 -10.23 -6.81
CA LEU A 35 1.39 -9.10 -7.04
C LEU A 35 1.13 -8.86 -8.54
N LEU A 36 2.19 -8.91 -9.36
CA LEU A 36 2.06 -8.76 -10.81
C LEU A 36 1.21 -9.88 -11.41
N ASN A 37 1.41 -11.12 -10.98
CA ASN A 37 0.62 -12.26 -11.44
C ASN A 37 -0.87 -12.13 -11.06
N ILE A 38 -1.16 -11.59 -9.86
CA ILE A 38 -2.53 -11.30 -9.43
C ILE A 38 -3.17 -10.25 -10.35
N VAL A 39 -2.47 -9.15 -10.65
CA VAL A 39 -2.98 -8.10 -11.56
C VAL A 39 -3.22 -8.67 -12.96
N ASN A 40 -2.29 -9.45 -13.49
CA ASN A 40 -2.42 -10.06 -14.80
C ASN A 40 -3.61 -11.02 -14.88
N ALA A 41 -3.82 -11.84 -13.84
CA ALA A 41 -4.96 -12.74 -13.76
C ALA A 41 -6.29 -11.97 -13.73
N TYR A 42 -6.37 -10.92 -12.91
CA TYR A 42 -7.55 -10.04 -12.86
C TYR A 42 -7.81 -9.37 -14.22
N ASN A 43 -6.78 -8.77 -14.83
CA ASN A 43 -6.91 -8.07 -16.10
C ASN A 43 -7.35 -9.02 -17.22
N LYS A 44 -6.83 -10.25 -17.25
CA LYS A 44 -7.27 -11.27 -18.19
C LYS A 44 -8.77 -11.58 -18.02
N GLN A 45 -9.22 -11.80 -16.78
CA GLN A 45 -10.63 -12.08 -16.50
C GLN A 45 -11.54 -10.91 -16.88
N GLU A 46 -11.11 -9.68 -16.59
CA GLU A 46 -11.89 -8.48 -16.90
C GLU A 46 -11.99 -8.24 -18.41
N MET A 47 -10.91 -8.48 -19.17
CA MET A 47 -10.95 -8.43 -20.64
C MET A 47 -11.98 -9.40 -21.22
N GLU A 48 -12.00 -10.64 -20.72
CA GLU A 48 -12.96 -11.66 -21.15
C GLU A 48 -14.40 -11.26 -20.80
N ARG A 49 -14.62 -10.73 -19.59
CA ARG A 49 -15.93 -10.26 -19.13
C ARG A 49 -16.43 -9.08 -19.95
N ALA A 50 -15.61 -8.05 -20.11
CA ALA A 50 -15.93 -6.82 -20.82
C ALA A 50 -16.27 -7.08 -22.30
N SER A 51 -15.55 -8.01 -22.94
CA SER A 51 -15.83 -8.47 -24.30
C SER A 51 -17.22 -9.10 -24.43
N LYS A 52 -17.64 -9.94 -23.47
CA LYS A 52 -18.97 -10.58 -23.48
C LYS A 52 -20.10 -9.57 -23.34
N VAL A 53 -19.91 -8.53 -22.52
CA VAL A 53 -20.93 -7.50 -22.27
C VAL A 53 -20.79 -6.26 -23.17
N ARG A 54 -19.84 -6.27 -24.12
CA ARG A 54 -19.50 -5.14 -25.01
C ARG A 54 -19.30 -3.82 -24.28
N LYS A 55 -18.55 -3.86 -23.17
CA LYS A 55 -18.15 -2.67 -22.40
C LYS A 55 -16.65 -2.48 -22.43
N ASN A 56 -16.20 -1.28 -22.07
CA ASN A 56 -14.78 -1.01 -21.87
C ASN A 56 -14.30 -1.75 -20.61
N PRO A 57 -13.18 -2.49 -20.67
CA PRO A 57 -12.64 -3.23 -19.53
C PRO A 57 -12.07 -2.27 -18.48
N HIS A 58 -12.31 -2.57 -17.20
CA HIS A 58 -11.68 -1.83 -16.10
C HIS A 58 -10.40 -2.52 -15.62
N LEU A 59 -9.29 -2.22 -16.30
CA LEU A 59 -7.99 -2.81 -16.02
C LEU A 59 -7.33 -2.21 -14.79
N MET A 60 -6.73 -3.07 -13.97
CA MET A 60 -5.87 -2.66 -12.88
C MET A 60 -4.48 -2.27 -13.39
N PRO A 61 -3.90 -1.17 -12.87
CA PRO A 61 -2.51 -0.84 -13.12
C PRO A 61 -1.57 -1.84 -12.46
N SER A 62 -0.29 -1.82 -12.86
CA SER A 62 0.74 -2.61 -12.16
C SER A 62 0.86 -2.15 -10.71
N ILE A 63 0.81 -3.10 -9.78
CA ILE A 63 0.98 -2.84 -8.34
C ILE A 63 2.17 -3.64 -7.82
N LEU A 64 3.02 -2.97 -7.03
CA LEU A 64 4.15 -3.57 -6.33
C LEU A 64 3.97 -3.43 -4.82
N ALA A 65 4.80 -4.11 -4.03
CA ALA A 65 4.74 -4.01 -2.58
C ALA A 65 4.86 -2.56 -2.08
N HIS A 66 5.68 -1.75 -2.77
CA HIS A 66 5.84 -0.33 -2.46
C HIS A 66 4.58 0.50 -2.76
N THR A 67 3.83 0.15 -3.81
CA THR A 67 2.54 0.77 -4.14
C THR A 67 1.56 0.62 -2.97
N LEU A 68 1.51 -0.57 -2.36
CA LEU A 68 0.65 -0.83 -1.19
C LEU A 68 1.03 0.05 0.01
N ARG A 69 2.34 0.24 0.25
CA ARG A 69 2.85 1.16 1.28
C ARG A 69 2.39 2.58 1.02
N HIS A 70 2.52 3.08 -0.21
CA HIS A 70 2.02 4.40 -0.57
C HIS A 70 0.50 4.54 -0.43
N THR A 71 -0.27 3.53 -0.86
CA THR A 71 -1.73 3.53 -0.68
C THR A 71 -2.08 3.66 0.81
N ARG A 72 -1.41 2.93 1.71
CA ARG A 72 -1.65 3.06 3.15
C ARG A 72 -1.32 4.47 3.66
N CYS A 73 -0.21 5.04 3.24
CA CYS A 73 0.18 6.42 3.55
C CYS A 73 -0.93 7.40 3.16
N THR A 74 -1.37 7.34 1.90
CA THR A 74 -2.44 8.19 1.36
C THR A 74 -3.74 8.03 2.16
N ARG A 75 -4.17 6.79 2.45
CA ARG A 75 -5.40 6.55 3.24
C ARG A 75 -5.33 7.02 4.69
N MET A 76 -4.14 7.08 5.28
CA MET A 76 -3.94 7.64 6.62
C MET A 76 -3.93 9.17 6.58
N ALA A 77 -3.25 9.75 5.59
CA ALA A 77 -3.25 11.18 5.36
C ALA A 77 -4.66 11.71 5.06
N GLU A 78 -5.43 11.06 4.19
CA GLU A 78 -6.85 11.38 3.89
C GLU A 78 -7.73 11.44 5.15
N ARG A 79 -7.42 10.60 6.16
CA ARG A 79 -8.16 10.55 7.43
C ARG A 79 -7.74 11.61 8.45
N GLY A 80 -6.87 12.54 8.08
CA GLY A 80 -6.46 13.60 9.01
C GLY A 80 -5.42 13.16 10.03
N MET A 81 -4.70 12.06 9.80
CA MET A 81 -3.59 11.67 10.68
C MET A 81 -2.56 12.80 10.77
N ASP A 82 -1.90 12.94 11.92
CA ASP A 82 -0.78 13.86 12.06
C ASP A 82 0.40 13.40 11.18
N VAL A 83 1.07 14.36 10.54
CA VAL A 83 2.14 14.09 9.57
C VAL A 83 3.35 13.43 10.24
N LYS A 84 3.71 13.83 11.46
CA LYS A 84 4.85 13.25 12.20
C LYS A 84 4.54 11.84 12.67
N VAL A 85 3.31 11.60 13.13
CA VAL A 85 2.83 10.25 13.43
C VAL A 85 2.87 9.38 12.18
N LEU A 86 2.40 9.89 11.04
CA LEU A 86 2.44 9.15 9.79
C LEU A 86 3.88 8.85 9.36
N GLN A 87 4.79 9.83 9.44
CA GLN A 87 6.21 9.63 9.14
C GLN A 87 6.81 8.49 9.98
N HIS A 88 6.50 8.46 11.28
CA HIS A 88 6.98 7.43 12.19
C HIS A 88 6.43 6.03 11.83
N ILE A 89 5.12 5.90 11.62
CA ILE A 89 4.47 4.64 11.20
C ILE A 89 5.06 4.15 9.87
N MET A 90 5.28 5.08 8.95
CA MET A 90 5.84 4.77 7.64
C MET A 90 7.34 4.47 7.71
N GLY A 91 8.05 4.81 8.79
CA GLY A 91 9.50 4.62 8.90
C GLY A 91 10.30 5.42 7.88
N HIS A 92 9.84 6.63 7.52
CA HIS A 92 10.57 7.51 6.61
C HIS A 92 11.63 8.31 7.37
N SER A 93 12.91 8.12 7.01
CA SER A 93 14.03 8.91 7.56
C SER A 93 13.91 10.40 7.19
N ASN A 94 13.38 10.69 6.00
CA ASN A 94 13.13 12.06 5.53
C ASN A 94 11.62 12.35 5.51
N ILE A 95 11.22 13.46 6.14
CA ILE A 95 9.82 13.90 6.18
C ILE A 95 9.29 14.29 4.79
N ALA A 96 10.16 14.71 3.86
CA ALA A 96 9.78 15.10 2.50
C ALA A 96 8.94 14.02 1.81
N VAL A 97 9.29 12.75 1.97
CA VAL A 97 8.55 11.61 1.39
C VAL A 97 7.10 11.53 1.91
N THR A 98 6.90 11.88 3.18
CA THR A 98 5.55 11.91 3.77
C THR A 98 4.81 13.18 3.34
N MET A 99 5.51 14.32 3.27
CA MET A 99 4.94 15.59 2.85
C MET A 99 4.50 15.57 1.38
N ASP A 100 5.22 14.92 0.48
CA ASP A 100 4.82 14.79 -0.93
C ASP A 100 3.45 14.12 -1.06
N VAL A 101 3.17 13.12 -0.22
CA VAL A 101 1.86 12.47 -0.14
C VAL A 101 0.80 13.43 0.40
N TYR A 102 1.07 14.15 1.49
CA TYR A 102 0.12 15.13 2.04
C TYR A 102 -0.19 16.25 1.05
N ASN A 103 0.83 16.82 0.41
CA ASN A 103 0.68 17.91 -0.55
C ASN A 103 -0.20 17.52 -1.73
N HIS A 104 -0.10 16.27 -2.20
CA HIS A 104 -0.97 15.76 -3.27
C HIS A 104 -2.43 15.56 -2.82
N ILE A 105 -2.68 15.37 -1.52
CA ILE A 105 -4.01 15.09 -0.94
C ILE A 105 -4.67 16.35 -0.38
N ILE A 106 -3.93 17.46 -0.23
CA ILE A 106 -4.50 18.73 0.20
C ILE A 106 -5.41 19.27 -0.92
N ASP A 107 -6.70 19.05 -0.73
CA ASP A 107 -7.79 19.68 -1.47
C ASP A 107 -8.18 20.99 -0.77
N MET A 108 -8.60 22.00 -1.52
CA MET A 108 -9.23 23.24 -1.02
C MET A 108 -10.33 22.92 -0.01
N GLN A 109 -11.11 21.86 -0.22
CA GLN A 109 -12.14 21.41 0.72
C GLN A 109 -11.59 21.06 2.11
N ARG A 110 -10.36 20.55 2.19
CA ARG A 110 -9.72 20.19 3.45
C ARG A 110 -9.21 21.45 4.16
N VAL A 111 -8.68 22.41 3.41
CA VAL A 111 -8.27 23.72 3.94
C VAL A 111 -9.48 24.44 4.55
N GLU A 112 -10.59 24.52 3.82
CA GLU A 112 -11.84 25.12 4.31
C GLU A 112 -12.36 24.43 5.57
N LYS A 113 -12.28 23.10 5.64
CA LYS A 113 -12.75 22.33 6.81
C LYS A 113 -11.89 22.58 8.05
N GLU A 114 -10.58 22.69 7.91
CA GLU A 114 -9.70 22.99 9.04
C GLU A 114 -9.84 24.45 9.50
N ILE A 115 -10.01 25.41 8.58
CA ILE A 115 -10.33 26.80 8.92
C ILE A 115 -11.66 26.87 9.67
N LYS A 116 -12.70 26.19 9.17
CA LYS A 116 -14.02 26.17 9.81
C LYS A 116 -13.98 25.61 11.24
N LYS A 117 -13.20 24.54 11.48
CA LYS A 117 -13.01 24.03 12.86
C LYS A 117 -12.42 25.09 13.79
N MET A 118 -11.50 25.91 13.28
CA MET A 118 -10.88 26.99 14.04
C MET A 118 -11.91 28.09 14.36
N ASP A 119 -12.73 28.47 13.38
CA ASP A 119 -13.81 29.45 13.56
C ASP A 119 -14.84 28.96 14.58
N ASP A 120 -15.25 27.68 14.50
CA ASP A 120 -16.19 27.06 15.44
C ASP A 120 -15.62 27.03 16.88
N LEU A 121 -14.31 26.88 17.04
CA LEU A 121 -13.61 26.93 18.34
C LEU A 121 -13.48 28.35 18.90
N MET A 122 -13.40 29.37 18.03
CA MET A 122 -13.27 30.78 18.42
C MET A 122 -14.62 31.48 18.60
N ALA A 123 -15.72 30.85 18.22
CA ALA A 123 -17.08 31.36 18.35
C ALA A 123 -17.72 31.09 19.74
N VAL A 124 -16.95 30.56 20.71
CA VAL A 124 -17.34 30.32 22.12
C VAL A 124 -16.66 31.35 23.01
#